data_AF-A0A524H5Q0-F1
#
_entry.id   AF-A0A524H5Q0-F1
#
_cell.length_a   1.000
_cell.length_b   1.000
_cell.length_c   1.000
_cell.angle_alpha   90.00
_cell.angle_beta   90.00
_cell.angle_gamma   90.00
#
_symmetry.space_group_name_H-M   'P 1'
#
loop_
_entity.id
_entity.type
_entity.pdbx_description
1 polymer ?
#
loop_
_entity_poly.entity_id
_entity_poly.type
_entity_poly.pdbx_seq_one_letter_code
_entity_poly.pdbx_strand_id
1 'polypeptide(L)'
;VVVDTRQLEVLHAEAPKPAAHEPVRTHHAPALEAPMEIDLRGMTGDEAEVATLSALDAAVLADRPYLRIIHGKGTGVVRSRVQQLLQRDPRVQSHGFAPSNQGGTGATVAELKP
;
A
#
# COMPACT_ATOMS: atom_id res chain seq x y z
N VAL A 1 48.99 2.40 31.07
CA VAL A 1 47.59 2.36 30.61
C VAL A 1 47.60 2.68 29.13
N VAL A 2 47.23 1.66 28.35
CA VAL A 2 46.72 1.63 26.96
C VAL A 2 47.18 2.70 25.96
N VAL A 3 47.82 2.17 24.91
CA VAL A 3 48.11 2.65 23.55
C VAL A 3 47.19 3.72 22.94
N ASP A 4 47.88 4.68 22.32
CA ASP A 4 47.51 5.53 21.18
C ASP A 4 47.18 4.69 19.93
N THR A 5 46.24 5.15 19.07
CA THR A 5 46.36 5.19 17.59
C THR A 5 45.01 5.37 16.88
N ARG A 6 45.06 6.16 15.79
CA ARG A 6 44.14 6.32 14.63
C ARG A 6 43.14 7.47 14.74
N GLN A 7 43.23 8.59 14.03
CA GLN A 7 43.58 8.91 12.63
C GLN A 7 42.61 8.37 11.56
N LEU A 8 42.07 9.35 10.81
CA LEU A 8 41.62 9.38 9.41
C LEU A 8 40.10 9.40 9.09
N GLU A 9 39.74 10.49 8.40
CA GLU A 9 38.51 10.82 7.68
C GLU A 9 38.07 9.75 6.66
N VAL A 10 36.76 9.63 6.35
CA VAL A 10 36.16 10.03 5.05
C VAL A 10 34.63 9.90 5.02
N LEU A 11 34.01 10.95 4.48
CA LEU A 11 32.73 11.13 3.76
C LEU A 11 31.91 9.87 3.36
N HIS A 12 30.59 9.89 3.57
CA HIS A 12 29.54 9.79 2.52
C HIS A 12 28.12 9.79 3.13
N ALA A 13 27.21 10.53 2.50
CA ALA A 13 25.78 10.57 2.81
C ALA A 13 25.07 9.33 2.25
N GLU A 14 24.13 8.74 3.01
CA GLU A 14 23.15 7.79 2.48
C GLU A 14 21.78 8.08 3.13
N ALA A 15 20.77 8.38 2.29
CA ALA A 15 19.38 8.63 2.68
C ALA A 15 18.75 7.37 3.30
N PRO A 16 17.78 7.50 4.23
CA PRO A 16 17.26 6.34 4.96
C PRO A 16 16.51 5.39 4.02
N LYS A 17 17.08 4.18 3.86
CA LYS A 17 16.41 2.99 3.32
C LYS A 17 15.12 2.74 4.11
N PRO A 18 13.94 2.60 3.47
CA PRO A 18 12.76 2.15 4.20
C PRO A 18 13.01 0.72 4.68
N ALA A 19 12.95 0.57 6.01
CA ALA A 19 13.30 -0.63 6.73
C ALA A 19 12.43 -1.82 6.31
N ALA A 20 13.10 -2.96 6.15
CA ALA A 20 12.47 -4.27 6.03
C ALA A 20 11.67 -4.56 7.31
N HIS A 21 10.40 -4.90 7.18
CA HIS A 21 9.56 -5.38 8.28
C HIS A 21 9.79 -6.90 8.45
N GLU A 22 10.32 -7.32 9.59
CA GLU A 22 10.33 -8.73 9.99
C GLU A 22 8.90 -9.19 10.36
N PRO A 23 8.48 -10.41 9.97
CA PRO A 23 7.12 -10.86 10.26
C PRO A 23 7.03 -11.45 11.67
N VAL A 24 6.29 -10.77 12.55
CA VAL A 24 5.78 -11.37 13.80
C VAL A 24 4.73 -12.42 13.43
N ARG A 25 5.02 -13.68 13.75
CA ARG A 25 4.08 -14.79 13.52
C ARG A 25 3.16 -14.93 14.73
N THR A 26 1.89 -14.60 14.57
CA THR A 26 0.83 -15.00 15.49
C THR A 26 -0.16 -15.90 14.76
N HIS A 27 -0.31 -17.13 15.26
CA HIS A 27 -1.32 -18.08 14.80
C HIS A 27 -2.69 -17.61 15.28
N HIS A 28 -3.55 -17.17 14.37
CA HIS A 28 -4.99 -17.00 14.61
C HIS A 28 -5.75 -18.01 13.76
N ALA A 29 -6.87 -18.51 14.28
CA ALA A 29 -7.87 -19.26 13.51
C ALA A 29 -8.17 -18.54 12.18
N PRO A 30 -8.65 -19.20 11.11
CA PRO A 30 -8.86 -18.54 9.83
C PRO A 30 -10.01 -17.54 9.97
N ALA A 31 -9.70 -16.36 10.48
CA ALA A 31 -10.38 -15.14 10.15
C ALA A 31 -10.46 -15.14 8.62
N LEU A 32 -11.61 -14.76 8.04
CA LEU A 32 -11.60 -14.34 6.65
C LEU A 32 -10.52 -13.25 6.56
N GLU A 33 -9.34 -13.60 6.07
CA GLU A 33 -8.22 -12.67 6.01
C GLU A 33 -8.65 -11.59 5.04
N ALA A 34 -8.97 -10.39 5.55
CA ALA A 34 -9.32 -9.28 4.69
C ALA A 34 -8.14 -9.07 3.72
N PRO A 35 -8.43 -9.00 2.41
CA PRO A 35 -7.37 -8.96 1.41
C PRO A 35 -6.57 -7.67 1.56
N MET A 36 -5.24 -7.78 1.56
CA MET A 36 -4.34 -6.62 1.46
C MET A 36 -4.30 -6.07 0.02
N GLU A 37 -4.86 -6.82 -0.93
CA GLU A 37 -4.88 -6.50 -2.34
C GLU A 37 -6.19 -6.91 -3.01
N ILE A 38 -6.70 -6.08 -3.91
CA ILE A 38 -7.76 -6.44 -4.85
C ILE A 38 -7.33 -6.21 -6.31
N ASP A 39 -7.88 -7.03 -7.21
CA ASP A 39 -7.66 -6.91 -8.65
C ASP A 39 -8.98 -6.53 -9.36
N LEU A 40 -8.95 -5.40 -10.03
CA LEU A 40 -10.07 -4.78 -10.75
C LEU A 40 -9.85 -4.77 -12.27
N ARG A 41 -8.81 -5.46 -12.77
CA ARG A 41 -8.54 -5.52 -14.20
C ARG A 41 -9.70 -6.19 -14.94
N GLY A 42 -10.11 -5.58 -16.04
CA GLY A 42 -11.22 -6.08 -16.87
C GLY A 42 -12.61 -5.70 -16.36
N MET A 43 -12.71 -5.07 -15.19
CA MET A 43 -13.97 -4.51 -14.70
C MET A 43 -14.30 -3.19 -15.40
N THR A 44 -15.59 -2.87 -15.45
CA THR A 44 -16.09 -1.52 -15.73
C THR A 44 -15.78 -0.58 -14.56
N GLY A 45 -15.91 0.73 -14.78
CA GLY A 45 -15.72 1.72 -13.71
C GLY A 45 -16.67 1.50 -12.53
N ASP A 46 -17.94 1.20 -12.81
CA ASP A 46 -18.96 1.04 -11.78
C ASP A 46 -18.75 -0.26 -10.97
N GLU A 47 -18.41 -1.37 -11.63
CA GLU A 47 -18.04 -2.62 -10.94
C GLU A 47 -16.81 -2.42 -10.04
N ALA A 48 -15.81 -1.71 -10.54
CA ALA A 48 -14.59 -1.43 -9.80
C ALA A 48 -14.84 -0.55 -8.56
N GLU A 49 -15.76 0.41 -8.65
CA GLU A 49 -16.15 1.25 -7.52
C GLU A 49 -16.80 0.42 -6.41
N VAL A 50 -17.77 -0.44 -6.77
CA VAL A 50 -18.44 -1.32 -5.81
C VAL A 50 -17.44 -2.28 -5.16
N ALA A 51 -16.55 -2.89 -5.94
CA ALA A 51 -15.52 -3.78 -5.43
C ALA A 51 -14.53 -3.05 -4.51
N THR A 52 -14.15 -1.82 -4.84
CA THR A 52 -13.25 -1.01 -4.01
C THR A 52 -13.89 -0.63 -2.68
N LEU A 53 -15.17 -0.22 -2.69
CA LEU A 53 -15.91 0.09 -1.46
C LEU A 53 -15.98 -1.11 -0.51
N SER A 54 -16.37 -2.27 -1.04
CA SER A 54 -16.44 -3.52 -0.28
C SER A 54 -15.08 -3.93 0.29
N ALA A 55 -14.02 -3.73 -0.47
CA ALA A 55 -12.67 -4.01 -0.01
C ALA A 55 -12.19 -3.04 1.08
N LEU A 56 -12.56 -1.74 1.00
CA LEU A 56 -12.29 -0.77 2.05
C LEU A 56 -13.04 -1.13 3.35
N ASP A 57 -14.31 -1.54 3.25
CA ASP A 57 -15.08 -2.03 4.41
C ASP A 57 -14.35 -3.20 5.09
N ALA A 58 -13.98 -4.22 4.31
CA ALA A 58 -13.28 -5.40 4.82
C ALA A 58 -11.90 -5.06 5.42
N ALA A 59 -11.15 -4.17 4.76
CA ALA A 59 -9.82 -3.76 5.21
C ALA A 59 -9.89 -2.99 6.55
N VAL A 60 -10.85 -2.07 6.68
CA VAL A 60 -11.07 -1.31 7.92
C VAL A 60 -11.55 -2.23 9.05
N LEU A 61 -12.49 -3.14 8.79
CA LEU A 61 -12.96 -4.11 9.79
C LEU A 61 -11.87 -5.06 10.30
N ALA A 62 -10.83 -5.27 9.50
CA ALA A 62 -9.70 -6.12 9.84
C ALA A 62 -8.47 -5.30 10.29
N ASP A 63 -8.64 -4.02 10.64
CA ASP A 63 -7.59 -3.11 11.08
C ASP A 63 -6.36 -3.12 10.15
N ARG A 64 -6.61 -3.20 8.83
CA ARG A 64 -5.53 -3.18 7.84
C ARG A 64 -4.98 -1.75 7.74
N PRO A 65 -3.65 -1.57 7.79
CA PRO A 65 -3.06 -0.24 7.64
C PRO A 65 -3.13 0.29 6.20
N TYR A 66 -3.32 -0.60 5.21
CA TYR A 66 -3.39 -0.21 3.81
C TYR A 66 -4.18 -1.24 2.98
N LEU A 67 -4.59 -0.80 1.78
CA LEU A 67 -5.17 -1.63 0.72
C LEU A 67 -4.50 -1.32 -0.63
N ARG A 68 -4.02 -2.36 -1.33
CA ARG A 68 -3.48 -2.24 -2.69
C ARG A 68 -4.54 -2.58 -3.73
N ILE A 69 -4.72 -1.72 -4.71
CA ILE A 69 -5.80 -1.82 -5.70
C ILE A 69 -5.18 -1.88 -7.10
N ILE A 70 -5.19 -3.06 -7.74
CA ILE A 70 -4.76 -3.20 -9.12
C ILE A 70 -5.92 -2.85 -10.04
N HIS A 71 -5.82 -1.73 -10.75
CA HIS A 71 -6.80 -1.33 -11.77
C HIS A 71 -6.24 -1.48 -13.21
N GLY A 72 -4.95 -1.83 -13.34
CA GLY A 72 -4.24 -1.84 -14.61
C GLY A 72 -3.97 -0.43 -15.15
N LYS A 73 -3.25 -0.35 -16.28
CA LYS A 73 -2.93 0.94 -16.95
C LYS A 73 -4.04 1.33 -17.92
N GLY A 74 -4.37 0.44 -18.86
CA GLY A 74 -5.53 0.51 -19.75
C GLY A 74 -5.83 1.91 -20.33
N THR A 75 -7.12 2.18 -20.53
CA THR A 75 -7.65 3.51 -20.86
C THR A 75 -7.66 4.47 -19.67
N GLY A 76 -7.37 3.96 -18.47
CA GLY A 76 -7.38 4.73 -17.22
C GLY A 76 -8.77 4.96 -16.62
N VAL A 77 -9.85 4.42 -17.19
CA VAL A 77 -11.22 4.60 -16.65
C VAL A 77 -11.32 4.06 -15.23
N VAL A 78 -10.93 2.80 -15.00
CA VAL A 78 -10.94 2.17 -13.67
C VAL A 78 -10.04 2.92 -12.69
N ARG A 79 -8.83 3.29 -13.13
CA ARG A 79 -7.89 4.11 -12.35
C ARG A 79 -8.54 5.41 -11.86
N SER A 80 -9.13 6.17 -12.77
CA SER A 80 -9.76 7.45 -12.45
C SER A 80 -10.93 7.28 -11.47
N ARG A 81 -11.74 6.23 -11.66
CA ARG A 81 -12.87 5.95 -10.76
C ARG A 81 -12.39 5.60 -9.35
N VAL A 82 -11.40 4.72 -9.23
CA VAL A 82 -10.76 4.36 -7.96
C VAL A 82 -10.18 5.58 -7.26
N GLN A 83 -9.39 6.40 -7.95
CA GLN A 83 -8.77 7.58 -7.34
C GLN A 83 -9.80 8.60 -6.86
N GLN A 84 -10.86 8.86 -7.64
CA GLN A 84 -11.95 9.74 -7.22
C GLN A 84 -12.69 9.22 -6.00
N LEU A 85 -12.91 7.91 -5.91
CA LEU A 85 -13.53 7.27 -4.77
C LEU A 85 -12.65 7.43 -3.51
N LEU A 86 -11.37 7.06 -3.61
CA LEU A 86 -10.42 7.15 -2.48
C LEU A 86 -10.25 8.57 -1.96
N GLN A 87 -10.26 9.57 -2.85
CA GLN A 87 -10.15 10.97 -2.48
C GLN A 87 -11.35 11.46 -1.64
N ARG A 88 -12.52 10.83 -1.78
CA ARG A 88 -13.77 11.21 -1.11
C ARG A 88 -14.08 10.35 0.10
N ASP A 89 -13.41 9.21 0.25
CA ASP A 89 -13.69 8.26 1.33
C ASP A 89 -13.03 8.71 2.64
N PRO A 90 -13.80 8.96 3.72
CA PRO A 90 -13.26 9.46 4.97
C PRO A 90 -12.39 8.44 5.73
N ARG A 91 -12.40 7.15 5.33
CA ARG A 91 -11.59 6.10 5.94
C ARG A 91 -10.17 6.06 5.40
N VAL A 92 -9.95 6.66 4.24
CA VAL A 92 -8.64 6.78 3.60
C VAL A 92 -7.90 7.97 4.21
N GLN A 93 -6.67 7.74 4.68
CA GLN A 93 -5.77 8.78 5.16
C GLN A 93 -5.01 9.42 3.98
N SER A 94 -4.47 8.59 3.11
CA SER A 94 -3.67 8.98 1.94
C SER A 94 -3.86 7.95 0.83
N HIS A 95 -3.65 8.34 -0.42
CA HIS A 95 -3.53 7.38 -1.52
C HIS A 95 -2.54 7.85 -2.58
N GLY A 96 -1.93 6.89 -3.27
CA GLY A 96 -0.95 7.17 -4.31
C GLY A 96 -0.69 5.99 -5.23
N PHE A 97 0.04 6.20 -6.32
CA PHE A 97 0.46 5.09 -7.15
C PHE A 97 1.40 4.17 -6.39
N ALA A 98 1.31 2.87 -6.69
CA ALA A 98 2.24 1.91 -6.15
C ALA A 98 3.68 2.19 -6.64
N PRO A 99 4.71 1.76 -5.91
CA PRO A 99 6.09 1.76 -6.38
C PRO A 99 6.24 1.06 -7.75
N SER A 100 7.24 1.45 -8.55
CA SER A 100 7.44 0.92 -9.90
C SER A 100 7.61 -0.61 -9.93
N ASN A 101 8.22 -1.19 -8.89
CA ASN A 101 8.38 -2.64 -8.73
C ASN A 101 7.13 -3.37 -8.22
N GLN A 102 6.06 -2.64 -7.89
CA GLN A 102 4.79 -3.17 -7.36
C GLN A 102 3.58 -2.74 -8.19
N GLY A 103 3.79 -2.45 -9.48
CA GLY A 103 2.73 -2.14 -10.44
C GLY A 103 2.68 -0.69 -10.91
N GLY A 104 3.42 0.22 -10.27
CA GLY A 104 3.53 1.62 -10.70
C GLY A 104 2.16 2.28 -10.87
N THR A 105 1.98 3.00 -11.99
CA THR A 105 0.71 3.64 -12.35
C THR A 105 -0.44 2.68 -12.65
N GLY A 106 -0.20 1.37 -12.65
CA GLY A 106 -1.21 0.33 -12.81
C GLY A 106 -1.86 -0.13 -11.51
N ALA A 107 -1.38 0.36 -10.36
CA ALA A 107 -1.97 0.09 -9.06
C ALA A 107 -1.96 1.36 -8.19
N THR A 108 -2.94 1.46 -7.31
CA THR A 108 -3.04 2.50 -6.29
C THR A 108 -2.94 1.86 -4.91
N VAL A 109 -2.17 2.45 -4.01
CA VAL A 109 -2.12 2.06 -2.59
C VAL A 109 -2.89 3.11 -1.81
N ALA A 110 -3.86 2.68 -1.01
CA ALA A 110 -4.61 3.51 -0.07
C ALA A 110 -4.14 3.18 1.36
N GLU A 111 -3.69 4.19 2.09
CA GLU A 111 -3.40 4.12 3.53
C GLU A 111 -4.69 4.40 4.29
N LEU A 112 -5.01 3.53 5.26
CA LEU A 112 -6.26 3.57 5.99
C LEU A 112 -6.06 4.18 7.37
N LYS A 113 -7.11 4.81 7.88
CA LYS A 113 -7.12 5.30 9.26
C LYS A 113 -7.18 4.12 10.24
N PRO A 114 -6.47 4.20 11.38
CA PRO A 114 -6.64 3.27 12.49
C PRO A 114 -8.01 3.36 13.14
#